data_AF-A0A940L010-F1
#
_entry.id   AF-A0A940L010-F1
#
_cell.length_a   1.000
_cell.length_b   1.000
_cell.length_c   1.000
_cell.angle_alpha   90.00
_cell.angle_beta   90.00
_cell.angle_gamma   90.00
#
_symmetry.space_group_name_H-M   'P 1'
#
loop_
_entity.id
_entity.type
_entity.pdbx_description
1 polymer ?
#
loop_
_entity_poly.entity_id
_entity_poly.type
_entity_poly.pdbx_seq_one_letter_code
_entity_poly.pdbx_strand_id
1 'polypeptide(L)'
;MATGQNGNGAAEHPFAIGVDPALSAQVRKELLDTLQSRAHLDPAMVERELNSRDVHAEFLRQLGDLGLVPDNLPDLLAGHLIAMWTVVHDTTLPGRDVATALSRQLLTLIAASPQAADPAQRQLMGEALMYETVLTLEAQQAARASGDKAKLKEMAESAQRNLLNQRGINLRKTRLTASGMARA
;
A
#
# COMPACT_ATOMS: atom_id res chain seq x y z
N MET A 1 -19.02 36.80 -29.88
CA MET A 1 -17.66 36.23 -29.98
C MET A 1 -17.54 35.20 -28.88
N ALA A 2 -17.44 33.93 -29.26
CA ALA A 2 -17.35 32.79 -28.36
C ALA A 2 -16.01 32.09 -28.60
N THR A 3 -15.22 31.98 -27.53
CA THR A 3 -14.08 31.06 -27.35
C THR A 3 -13.56 31.35 -25.93
N GLY A 4 -13.43 30.44 -24.98
CA GLY A 4 -13.60 29.00 -24.92
C GLY A 4 -12.94 28.60 -23.60
N GLN A 5 -13.72 28.44 -22.54
CA GLN A 5 -13.24 27.87 -21.28
C GLN A 5 -13.23 26.35 -21.42
N ASN A 6 -12.16 25.82 -22.01
CA ASN A 6 -11.84 24.40 -21.96
C ASN A 6 -10.57 24.24 -21.14
N GLY A 7 -10.76 24.05 -19.83
CA GLY A 7 -9.74 23.58 -18.92
C GLY A 7 -10.44 22.59 -18.00
N ASN A 8 -10.58 21.36 -18.49
CA ASN A 8 -11.03 20.21 -17.72
C ASN A 8 -10.05 20.03 -16.55
N GLY A 9 -10.36 20.65 -15.41
CA GLY A 9 -9.62 20.47 -14.18
C GLY A 9 -9.87 19.06 -13.69
N ALA A 10 -9.05 18.11 -14.15
CA ALA A 10 -8.82 16.89 -13.39
C ALA A 10 -8.45 17.38 -11.98
N ALA A 11 -9.36 17.19 -11.03
CA ALA A 11 -9.17 17.66 -9.67
C ALA A 11 -7.82 17.13 -9.20
N GLU A 12 -6.84 18.02 -9.01
CA GLU A 12 -5.57 17.63 -8.42
C GLU A 12 -5.90 16.97 -7.09
N HIS A 13 -5.61 15.69 -6.97
CA HIS A 13 -5.82 14.98 -5.72
C HIS A 13 -4.92 15.66 -4.69
N PRO A 14 -5.46 16.22 -3.59
CA PRO A 14 -4.68 17.04 -2.65
C PRO A 14 -3.52 16.26 -1.99
N PHE A 15 -3.50 14.94 -2.17
CA PHE A 15 -2.47 14.03 -1.70
C PHE A 15 -1.86 13.19 -2.83
N ALA A 16 -1.77 13.77 -4.03
CA ALA A 16 -1.07 13.17 -5.15
C ALA A 16 0.39 12.87 -4.78
N ILE A 17 0.86 11.72 -5.26
CA ILE A 17 2.24 11.25 -5.10
C ILE A 17 3.09 11.81 -6.25
N GLY A 18 4.31 12.25 -5.91
CA GLY A 18 5.29 12.71 -6.89
C GLY A 18 5.90 11.57 -7.70
N VAL A 19 6.71 11.93 -8.70
CA VAL A 19 7.41 10.99 -9.60
C VAL A 19 8.90 11.33 -9.73
N ASP A 20 9.50 11.95 -8.71
CA ASP A 20 10.93 12.27 -8.67
C ASP A 20 11.78 10.98 -8.72
N PRO A 21 12.56 10.75 -9.78
CA PRO A 21 13.33 9.51 -9.93
C PRO A 21 14.38 9.29 -8.84
N ALA A 22 14.91 10.36 -8.22
CA ALA A 22 15.90 10.26 -7.16
C ALA A 22 15.26 9.73 -5.87
N LEU A 23 14.04 10.19 -5.55
CA LEU A 23 13.27 9.68 -4.42
C LEU A 23 12.85 8.23 -4.66
N SER A 24 12.44 7.87 -5.88
CA SER A 24 12.13 6.47 -6.22
C SER A 24 13.36 5.56 -6.07
N ALA A 25 14.53 6.03 -6.50
CA ALA A 25 15.77 5.29 -6.31
C ALA A 25 16.14 5.13 -4.83
N GLN A 26 15.88 6.14 -4.01
CA GLN A 26 16.05 6.07 -2.56
C GLN A 26 15.15 4.99 -1.94
N VAL A 27 13.86 4.96 -2.26
CA VAL A 27 12.93 3.94 -1.74
C VAL A 27 13.38 2.53 -2.12
N ARG A 28 13.77 2.32 -3.38
CA ARG A 28 14.29 1.01 -3.84
C ARG A 28 15.54 0.59 -3.07
N LYS A 29 16.46 1.53 -2.80
CA LYS A 29 17.67 1.28 -2.01
C LYS A 29 17.32 0.90 -0.56
N GLU A 30 16.46 1.66 0.10
CA GLU A 30 16.05 1.38 1.49
C GLU A 30 15.33 0.02 1.62
N LEU A 31 14.52 -0.35 0.63
CA LEU A 31 13.87 -1.65 0.56
C LEU A 31 14.90 -2.77 0.37
N LEU A 32 15.88 -2.59 -0.52
CA LEU A 32 16.97 -3.54 -0.73
C LEU A 32 17.76 -3.77 0.56
N ASP A 33 18.16 -2.69 1.25
CA ASP A 33 18.89 -2.75 2.52
C ASP A 33 18.08 -3.51 3.58
N THR A 34 16.76 -3.26 3.64
CA THR A 34 15.85 -3.96 4.55
C THR A 34 15.75 -5.45 4.24
N LEU A 35 15.59 -5.82 2.96
CA LEU A 35 15.49 -7.22 2.54
C LEU A 35 16.79 -7.98 2.80
N GLN A 36 17.94 -7.36 2.53
CA GLN A 36 19.26 -7.95 2.82
C GLN A 36 19.48 -8.19 4.31
N SER A 37 19.03 -7.29 5.18
CA SER A 37 19.18 -7.46 6.63
C SER A 37 18.31 -8.60 7.20
N ARG A 38 17.22 -8.95 6.51
CA ARG A 38 16.22 -9.93 6.98
C ARG A 38 16.32 -11.29 6.29
N ALA A 39 16.87 -11.36 5.09
CA ALA A 39 16.93 -12.56 4.30
C ALA A 39 18.34 -12.78 3.74
N HIS A 40 18.84 -14.01 3.78
CA HIS A 40 20.10 -14.42 3.15
C HIS A 40 19.96 -14.52 1.62
N LEU A 41 19.39 -13.50 0.97
CA LEU A 41 19.20 -13.42 -0.48
C LEU A 41 20.42 -12.78 -1.14
N ASP A 42 20.67 -13.15 -2.40
CA ASP A 42 21.71 -12.51 -3.22
C ASP A 42 21.34 -11.04 -3.50
N PRO A 43 22.16 -10.06 -3.03
CA PRO A 43 21.95 -8.64 -3.27
C PRO A 43 21.71 -8.26 -4.74
N ALA A 44 22.47 -8.84 -5.66
CA ALA A 44 22.41 -8.49 -7.08
C ALA A 44 21.14 -9.02 -7.75
N MET A 45 20.61 -10.14 -7.25
CA MET A 45 19.33 -10.69 -7.72
C MET A 45 18.16 -9.83 -7.24
N VAL A 46 18.13 -9.47 -5.95
CA VAL A 46 17.07 -8.63 -5.38
C VAL A 46 17.07 -7.25 -6.02
N GLU A 47 18.25 -6.64 -6.22
CA GLU A 47 18.36 -5.35 -6.88
C GLU A 47 17.85 -5.37 -8.32
N ARG A 48 18.18 -6.42 -9.10
CA ARG A 48 17.65 -6.58 -10.46
C ARG A 48 16.14 -6.69 -10.48
N GLU A 49 15.56 -7.47 -9.57
CA GLU A 49 14.11 -7.66 -9.47
C GLU A 49 13.40 -6.36 -9.10
N LEU A 50 13.93 -5.59 -8.13
CA LEU A 50 13.33 -4.31 -7.74
C LEU A 50 13.45 -3.24 -8.82
N ASN A 51 14.54 -3.25 -9.60
CA ASN A 51 14.76 -2.28 -10.67
C ASN A 51 14.03 -2.62 -11.98
N SER A 52 13.69 -3.89 -12.22
CA SER A 52 12.93 -4.31 -13.40
C SER A 52 11.41 -4.24 -13.19
N ARG A 53 10.96 -4.19 -11.93
CA ARG A 53 9.53 -4.14 -11.59
C ARG A 53 8.91 -2.77 -11.82
N ASP A 54 7.85 -2.77 -12.61
CA ASP A 54 6.85 -1.72 -12.59
C ASP A 54 5.86 -1.97 -11.44
N VAL A 55 6.25 -1.50 -10.25
CA VAL A 55 5.45 -1.70 -9.02
C VAL A 55 4.09 -1.00 -9.09
N HIS A 56 3.97 0.04 -9.92
CA HIS A 56 2.73 0.79 -10.13
C HIS A 56 1.73 -0.03 -10.94
N ALA A 57 2.18 -0.58 -12.07
CA ALA A 57 1.38 -1.50 -12.86
C ALA A 57 0.97 -2.73 -12.03
N GLU A 58 1.86 -3.23 -11.20
CA GLU A 58 1.59 -4.39 -10.35
C GLU A 58 0.56 -4.08 -9.24
N PHE A 59 0.63 -2.90 -8.63
CA PHE A 59 -0.40 -2.42 -7.70
C PHE A 59 -1.77 -2.35 -8.38
N LEU A 60 -1.85 -1.74 -9.57
CA LEU A 60 -3.08 -1.66 -10.35
C LEU A 60 -3.62 -3.04 -10.72
N ARG A 61 -2.74 -3.96 -11.11
CA ARG A 61 -3.11 -5.34 -11.43
C ARG A 61 -3.76 -6.06 -10.26
N GLN A 62 -3.27 -5.82 -9.04
CA GLN A 62 -3.74 -6.52 -7.84
C GLN A 62 -4.92 -5.84 -7.13
N LEU A 63 -4.99 -4.51 -7.17
CA LEU A 63 -5.95 -3.72 -6.38
C LEU A 63 -6.82 -2.79 -7.23
N GLY A 64 -6.63 -2.70 -8.54
CA GLY A 64 -7.36 -1.77 -9.42
C GLY A 64 -8.88 -1.98 -9.41
N ASP A 65 -9.34 -3.22 -9.26
CA ASP A 65 -10.77 -3.56 -9.14
C ASP A 65 -11.42 -2.95 -7.88
N LEU A 66 -10.62 -2.61 -6.86
CA LEU A 66 -11.08 -1.92 -5.66
C LEU A 66 -11.29 -0.42 -5.88
N GLY A 67 -10.94 0.11 -7.06
CA GLY A 67 -11.02 1.54 -7.39
C GLY A 67 -9.96 2.39 -6.69
N LEU A 68 -8.92 1.78 -6.14
CA LEU A 68 -7.78 2.47 -5.53
C LEU A 68 -6.78 2.88 -6.62
N VAL A 69 -6.31 4.13 -6.60
CA VAL A 69 -5.30 4.59 -7.56
C VAL A 69 -3.92 4.73 -6.90
N PRO A 70 -2.84 4.25 -7.53
CA PRO A 70 -1.49 4.28 -6.99
C PRO A 70 -0.88 5.69 -6.89
N ASP A 71 -1.48 6.70 -7.54
CA ASP A 71 -0.99 8.08 -7.52
C ASP A 71 -1.56 8.90 -6.35
N ASN A 72 -2.34 8.29 -5.45
CA ASN A 72 -3.03 8.96 -4.36
C ASN A 72 -2.68 8.31 -3.01
N LEU A 73 -2.06 9.06 -2.10
CA LEU A 73 -1.55 8.52 -0.83
C LEU A 73 -2.62 7.85 0.06
N PRO A 74 -3.83 8.41 0.24
CA PRO A 74 -4.92 7.72 0.95
C PRO A 74 -5.29 6.36 0.36
N ASP A 75 -5.27 6.23 -0.98
CA ASP A 75 -5.59 4.96 -1.65
C ASP A 75 -4.49 3.93 -1.46
N LEU A 76 -3.23 4.34 -1.53
CA LEU A 76 -2.11 3.44 -1.21
C LEU A 76 -2.14 2.98 0.24
N LEU A 77 -2.43 3.88 1.17
CA LEU A 77 -2.55 3.50 2.58
C LEU A 77 -3.75 2.58 2.82
N ALA A 78 -4.87 2.80 2.12
CA ALA A 78 -6.02 1.90 2.16
C ALA A 78 -5.66 0.51 1.62
N GLY A 79 -5.00 0.45 0.46
CA GLY A 79 -4.53 -0.79 -0.16
C GLY A 79 -3.60 -1.58 0.77
N HIS A 80 -2.63 -0.90 1.39
CA HIS A 80 -1.73 -1.50 2.36
C HIS A 80 -2.47 -2.06 3.58
N LEU A 81 -3.38 -1.29 4.19
CA LEU A 81 -4.16 -1.77 5.33
C LEU A 81 -5.08 -2.94 4.97
N ILE A 82 -5.67 -2.93 3.77
CA ILE A 82 -6.47 -4.03 3.26
C ILE A 82 -5.60 -5.28 3.11
N ALA A 83 -4.43 -5.18 2.49
CA ALA A 83 -3.51 -6.32 2.33
C ALA A 83 -3.07 -6.90 3.68
N MET A 84 -2.74 -6.06 4.66
CA MET A 84 -2.40 -6.53 6.01
C MET A 84 -3.60 -7.19 6.70
N TRP A 85 -4.79 -6.63 6.53
CA TRP A 85 -6.02 -7.17 7.11
C TRP A 85 -6.37 -8.53 6.49
N THR A 86 -6.26 -8.69 5.17
CA THR A 86 -6.53 -9.98 4.50
C THR A 86 -5.53 -11.06 4.88
N VAL A 87 -4.28 -10.70 5.18
CA VAL A 87 -3.26 -11.60 5.73
C VAL A 87 -3.64 -12.04 7.14
N VAL A 88 -4.00 -11.11 8.03
CA VAL A 88 -4.36 -11.42 9.43
C VAL A 88 -5.61 -12.29 9.54
N HIS A 89 -6.60 -12.05 8.68
CA HIS A 89 -7.88 -12.76 8.68
C HIS A 89 -7.94 -13.93 7.67
N ASP A 90 -6.84 -14.20 6.98
CA ASP A 90 -6.72 -15.20 5.91
C ASP A 90 -7.93 -15.22 4.96
N THR A 91 -8.26 -14.06 4.40
CA THR A 91 -9.43 -13.89 3.51
C THR A 91 -9.04 -13.24 2.18
N THR A 92 -10.01 -13.07 1.28
CA THR A 92 -9.84 -12.38 0.00
C THR A 92 -9.99 -10.88 0.15
N LEU A 93 -9.63 -10.14 -0.89
CA LEU A 93 -9.84 -8.70 -0.95
C LEU A 93 -11.35 -8.37 -0.77
N PRO A 94 -11.68 -7.24 -0.11
CA PRO A 94 -13.06 -6.79 0.06
C PRO A 94 -13.61 -6.20 -1.24
N GLY A 95 -14.88 -5.75 -1.23
CA GLY A 95 -15.46 -5.00 -2.34
C GLY A 95 -14.93 -3.57 -2.48
N ARG A 96 -15.13 -2.99 -3.67
CA ARG A 96 -14.77 -1.59 -4.00
C ARG A 96 -15.36 -0.57 -3.04
N ASP A 97 -16.59 -0.79 -2.58
CA ASP A 97 -17.30 0.07 -1.63
C ASP A 97 -16.54 0.19 -0.29
N VAL A 98 -16.10 -0.95 0.25
CA VAL A 98 -15.32 -1.04 1.48
C VAL A 98 -13.96 -0.37 1.31
N ALA A 99 -13.27 -0.61 0.20
CA ALA A 99 -11.96 -0.02 -0.07
C ALA A 99 -12.04 1.51 -0.21
N THR A 100 -13.04 1.99 -0.95
CA THR A 100 -13.29 3.43 -1.12
C THR A 100 -13.64 4.09 0.22
N ALA A 101 -14.45 3.42 1.05
CA ALA A 101 -14.81 3.93 2.38
C ALA A 101 -13.58 4.04 3.29
N LEU A 102 -12.69 3.04 3.26
CA LEU A 102 -11.44 3.09 4.01
C LEU A 102 -10.53 4.22 3.53
N SER A 103 -10.36 4.39 2.21
CA SER A 103 -9.57 5.51 1.67
C SER A 103 -10.09 6.86 2.13
N ARG A 104 -11.42 7.08 2.09
CA ARG A 104 -12.05 8.31 2.60
C ARG A 104 -11.84 8.52 4.11
N GLN A 105 -11.92 7.44 4.90
CA GLN A 105 -11.62 7.50 6.33
C GLN A 105 -10.16 7.94 6.57
N LEU A 106 -9.22 7.39 5.81
CA LEU A 106 -7.79 7.70 5.92
C LEU A 106 -7.44 9.10 5.42
N LEU A 107 -8.14 9.61 4.42
CA LEU A 107 -7.99 10.98 3.92
C LEU A 107 -8.07 12.00 5.07
N THR A 108 -9.01 11.81 6.00
CA THR A 108 -9.20 12.71 7.14
C THR A 108 -7.99 12.68 8.09
N LEU A 109 -7.40 11.50 8.29
CA LEU A 109 -6.20 11.32 9.13
C LEU A 109 -4.95 11.90 8.45
N ILE A 110 -4.82 11.68 7.14
CA ILE A 110 -3.70 12.16 6.34
C ILE A 110 -3.72 13.69 6.25
N ALA A 111 -4.90 14.30 6.08
CA ALA A 111 -5.05 15.75 6.02
C ALA A 111 -4.59 16.46 7.31
N ALA A 112 -4.55 15.75 8.44
CA ALA A 112 -4.03 16.27 9.71
C ALA A 112 -2.51 16.03 9.90
N SER A 113 -1.85 15.32 8.98
CA SER A 113 -0.42 14.96 9.10
C SER A 113 0.50 15.97 8.40
N PRO A 114 1.48 16.58 9.10
CA PRO A 114 2.46 17.47 8.49
C PRO A 114 3.29 16.81 7.38
N GLN A 115 3.57 15.51 7.48
CA GLN A 115 4.31 14.76 6.46
C GLN A 115 3.53 14.67 5.15
N ALA A 116 2.20 14.64 5.21
CA ALA A 116 1.37 14.60 4.01
C ALA A 116 1.32 15.95 3.27
N ALA A 117 1.76 17.05 3.89
CA ALA A 117 1.83 18.35 3.22
C ALA A 117 3.01 18.46 2.25
N ASP A 118 4.12 17.76 2.53
CA ASP A 118 5.33 17.76 1.72
C ASP A 118 5.21 16.75 0.54
N PRO A 119 5.24 17.20 -0.73
CA PRO A 119 5.20 16.31 -1.89
C PRO A 119 6.29 15.23 -1.90
N ALA A 120 7.50 15.55 -1.44
CA ALA A 120 8.62 14.59 -1.42
C ALA A 120 8.35 13.48 -0.40
N GLN A 121 7.85 13.84 0.79
CA GLN A 121 7.46 12.86 1.80
C GLN A 121 6.28 12.01 1.34
N ARG A 122 5.29 12.59 0.65
CA ARG A 122 4.19 11.82 0.06
C ARG A 122 4.70 10.77 -0.93
N GLN A 123 5.68 11.12 -1.76
CA GLN A 123 6.27 10.17 -2.71
C GLN A 123 7.02 9.04 -2.00
N LEU A 124 7.91 9.36 -1.07
CA LEU A 124 8.65 8.36 -0.31
C LEU A 124 7.70 7.39 0.41
N MET A 125 6.69 7.92 1.11
CA MET A 125 5.68 7.12 1.80
C MET A 125 4.85 6.29 0.83
N GLY A 126 4.42 6.90 -0.28
CA GLY A 126 3.58 6.25 -1.28
C GLY A 126 4.28 5.07 -1.93
N GLU A 127 5.47 5.27 -2.47
CA GLU A 127 6.22 4.19 -3.12
C GLU A 127 6.57 3.07 -2.13
N ALA A 128 6.96 3.39 -0.90
CA ALA A 128 7.20 2.38 0.13
C ALA A 128 5.95 1.53 0.41
N LEU A 129 4.80 2.17 0.61
CA LEU A 129 3.52 1.47 0.80
C LEU A 129 3.17 0.60 -0.41
N MET A 130 3.44 1.07 -1.63
CA MET A 130 3.17 0.34 -2.86
C MET A 130 3.98 -0.96 -2.91
N TYR A 131 5.30 -0.89 -2.71
CA TYR A 131 6.17 -2.06 -2.65
C TYR A 131 5.75 -3.04 -1.55
N GLU A 132 5.54 -2.55 -0.32
CA GLU A 132 5.14 -3.41 0.79
C GLU A 132 3.82 -4.13 0.51
N THR A 133 2.86 -3.44 -0.09
CA THR A 133 1.54 -3.99 -0.42
C THR A 133 1.64 -5.09 -1.46
N VAL A 134 2.29 -4.81 -2.60
CA VAL A 134 2.49 -5.77 -3.69
C VAL A 134 3.21 -7.01 -3.22
N LEU A 135 4.34 -6.85 -2.52
CA LEU A 135 5.14 -7.98 -2.02
C LEU A 135 4.37 -8.82 -1.00
N THR A 136 3.55 -8.19 -0.15
CA THR A 136 2.73 -8.91 0.83
C THR A 136 1.68 -9.78 0.14
N LEU A 137 0.94 -9.21 -0.81
CA LEU A 137 -0.11 -9.94 -1.52
C LEU A 137 0.45 -11.08 -2.36
N GLU A 138 1.60 -10.88 -3.03
CA GLU A 138 2.32 -11.94 -3.74
C GLU A 138 2.77 -13.07 -2.80
N ALA A 139 3.38 -12.72 -1.66
CA ALA A 139 3.81 -13.71 -0.67
C ALA A 139 2.62 -14.51 -0.10
N GLN A 140 1.48 -13.84 0.14
CA GLN A 140 0.25 -14.49 0.61
C GLN A 140 -0.29 -15.46 -0.45
N GLN A 141 -0.34 -15.02 -1.71
CA GLN A 141 -0.80 -15.85 -2.82
C GLN A 141 0.10 -17.08 -3.01
N ALA A 142 1.42 -16.90 -2.96
CA ALA A 142 2.39 -17.99 -3.05
C ALA A 142 2.23 -19.00 -1.91
N ALA A 143 2.10 -18.53 -0.66
CA ALA A 143 1.91 -19.39 0.50
C ALA A 143 0.56 -20.14 0.46
N ARG A 144 -0.50 -19.52 -0.07
CA ARG A 144 -1.78 -20.20 -0.32
C ARG A 144 -1.66 -21.27 -1.40
N ALA A 145 -0.98 -20.96 -2.51
CA ALA A 145 -0.80 -21.89 -3.62
C ALA A 145 0.04 -23.12 -3.23
N SER A 146 1.04 -22.95 -2.37
CA SER A 146 1.87 -24.04 -1.84
C SER A 146 1.24 -24.78 -0.64
N GLY A 147 0.15 -24.26 -0.07
CA GLY A 147 -0.46 -24.81 1.14
C GLY A 147 0.36 -24.61 2.41
N ASP A 148 1.31 -23.66 2.42
CA ASP A 148 2.20 -23.38 3.55
C ASP A 148 1.48 -22.59 4.66
N LYS A 149 0.74 -23.33 5.48
CA LYS A 149 0.02 -22.78 6.64
C LYS A 149 0.94 -22.16 7.69
N ALA A 150 2.18 -22.64 7.81
CA ALA A 150 3.14 -22.08 8.76
C ALA A 150 3.55 -20.68 8.32
N LYS A 151 3.81 -20.50 7.01
CA LYS A 151 4.12 -19.19 6.45
C LYS A 151 2.97 -18.21 6.56
N LEU A 152 1.73 -18.63 6.24
CA LEU A 152 0.54 -17.78 6.41
C LEU A 152 0.37 -17.32 7.87
N LYS A 153 0.58 -18.22 8.83
CA LYS A 153 0.53 -17.88 10.26
C LYS A 153 1.64 -16.89 10.65
N GLU A 154 2.87 -17.10 10.19
CA GLU A 154 4.00 -16.19 10.43
C GLU A 154 3.70 -14.78 9.89
N MET A 155 3.17 -14.72 8.66
CA MET A 155 2.77 -13.46 8.02
C MET A 155 1.68 -12.73 8.82
N ALA A 156 0.62 -13.43 9.24
CA ALA A 156 -0.45 -12.88 10.07
C ALA A 156 0.07 -12.33 11.41
N GLU A 157 0.95 -13.07 12.06
CA GLU A 157 1.61 -12.65 13.30
C GLU A 157 2.48 -11.40 13.10
N SER A 158 3.26 -11.35 12.00
CA SER A 158 4.11 -10.20 11.66
C SER A 158 3.28 -8.95 11.34
N ALA A 159 2.26 -9.06 10.49
CA ALA A 159 1.37 -7.98 10.14
C ALA A 159 0.66 -7.40 11.38
N GLN A 160 0.13 -8.26 12.24
CA GLN A 160 -0.51 -7.84 13.49
C GLN A 160 0.47 -7.13 14.43
N ARG A 161 1.68 -7.64 14.62
CA ARG A 161 2.68 -6.99 15.49
C ARG A 161 3.11 -5.64 14.93
N ASN A 162 3.40 -5.55 13.63
CA ASN A 162 3.88 -4.32 13.01
C ASN A 162 2.83 -3.20 13.11
N LEU A 163 1.57 -3.50 12.77
CA LEU A 163 0.51 -2.48 12.82
C LEU A 163 0.16 -2.06 14.25
N LEU A 164 0.23 -2.99 15.21
CA LEU A 164 0.03 -2.66 16.61
C LEU A 164 1.15 -1.77 17.15
N ASN A 165 2.41 -2.11 16.86
CA ASN A 165 3.57 -1.39 17.39
C ASN A 165 3.76 -0.02 16.75
N GLN A 166 3.55 0.09 15.43
CA GLN A 166 3.79 1.33 14.69
C GLN A 166 2.60 2.28 14.70
N ARG A 167 1.36 1.75 14.73
CA ARG A 167 0.15 2.56 14.53
C ARG A 167 -0.90 2.37 15.63
N GLY A 168 -0.65 1.50 16.61
CA GLY A 168 -1.63 1.17 17.65
C GLY A 168 -2.85 0.40 17.14
N ILE A 169 -2.81 -0.11 15.90
CA ILE A 169 -3.97 -0.77 15.28
C ILE A 169 -3.91 -2.28 15.58
N ASN A 170 -4.91 -2.76 16.32
CA ASN A 170 -5.10 -4.19 16.52
C ASN A 170 -5.99 -4.79 15.43
N LEU A 171 -5.40 -5.26 14.33
CA LEU A 171 -6.12 -5.84 13.18
C LEU A 171 -7.01 -7.04 13.55
N ARG A 172 -6.64 -7.83 14.57
CA ARG A 172 -7.48 -8.92 15.07
C ARG A 172 -8.76 -8.43 15.78
N LYS A 173 -8.80 -7.15 16.17
CA LYS A 173 -9.96 -6.49 16.80
C LYS A 173 -10.62 -5.47 15.85
N THR A 174 -10.43 -5.60 14.54
CA THR A 174 -11.07 -4.75 13.54
C THR A 174 -11.84 -5.56 12.51
N ARG A 175 -12.81 -4.90 11.90
CA ARG A 175 -13.55 -5.36 10.73
C ARG A 175 -13.53 -4.28 9.66
N LEU A 176 -13.51 -4.70 8.39
CA LEU A 176 -13.72 -3.82 7.26
C LEU A 176 -15.22 -3.76 6.95
N THR A 177 -15.75 -2.55 6.75
CA THR A 177 -17.18 -2.29 6.53
C THR A 177 -17.39 -1.29 5.40
N ALA A 178 -18.63 -1.12 4.95
CA ALA A 178 -18.99 -0.07 3.99
C ALA A 178 -18.77 1.37 4.51
N SER A 179 -18.40 1.54 5.79
CA SER A 179 -18.00 2.82 6.38
C SER A 179 -16.49 2.89 6.69
N GLY A 180 -15.71 1.92 6.22
CA GLY A 180 -14.27 1.82 6.46
C GLY A 180 -13.92 0.81 7.56
N MET A 181 -12.76 0.98 8.18
CA MET A 181 -12.28 0.11 9.25
C MET A 181 -12.88 0.54 10.60
N ALA A 182 -13.52 -0.42 11.27
CA ALA A 182 -14.12 -0.23 12.58
C ALA A 182 -13.64 -1.31 13.56
N ARG A 183 -13.82 -1.06 14.86
CA ARG A 183 -13.60 -2.10 15.87
C ARG A 183 -14.60 -3.24 15.67
N ALA A 184 -14.11 -4.47 15.78
CA ALA A 184 -14.92 -5.68 15.71
C ALA A 184 -15.80 -5.85 16.96
#